data_AF-A0A258AG89-F1
#
_entry.id   AF-A0A258AG89-F1
#
_cell.length_a   1.000
_cell.length_b   1.000
_cell.length_c   1.000
_cell.angle_alpha   90.00
_cell.angle_beta   90.00
_cell.angle_gamma   90.00
#
_symmetry.space_group_name_H-M   'P 1'
#
loop_
_entity.id
_entity.type
_entity.pdbx_description
1 polymer ?
#
loop_
_entity_poly.entity_id
_entity_poly.type
_entity_poly.pdbx_seq_one_letter_code
_entity_poly.pdbx_strand_id
1 'polypeptide(L)'
;APGTACHFTGPLLRRMTAEQLWDSFLTLINPNPDMLNMTAREYLEQRRLAVEKVAAPAETLKSIQASAKKYQEQPEGVEAMQKLMAEARDEAKKYQSIAAKVTGPEKKAASTRAAECNAKVKSINREITALYSNARSTVMTEVIIPGQKKLFEKVTGKPFETIAYEPNRKVPIQAAPSAGMQAAGAANDEHTMAPGDGKIKTTKAEAAEAEIKAWSEEAMYYAIPRKQWRNYFRSRARQSQQWLRAAEIESPAPRGHFLREFGQSDREFIENSNSEASVPQALLLMNGELLPQIVDRYSQLMLAVGRARSADERIDAVYMAVLSRIPTAREKDLCLQAQDKGLTTVEDLIYALINTRQFIFNQ
;
A
#
# COMPACT_ATOMS: atom_id res chain seq x y z
N ALA A 1 -43.73 -19.19 -38.86
CA ALA A 1 -44.85 -18.41 -38.29
C ALA A 1 -44.28 -17.20 -37.56
N PRO A 2 -44.83 -15.98 -37.74
CA PRO A 2 -44.52 -14.86 -36.87
C PRO A 2 -45.15 -15.15 -35.50
N GLY A 3 -44.33 -15.27 -34.45
CA GLY A 3 -44.80 -15.64 -33.10
C GLY A 3 -43.94 -16.63 -32.33
N THR A 4 -42.78 -17.06 -32.84
CA THR A 4 -41.80 -17.75 -31.97
C THR A 4 -41.28 -16.76 -30.94
N ALA A 5 -41.51 -17.04 -29.66
CA ALA A 5 -40.94 -16.28 -28.57
C ALA A 5 -39.42 -16.22 -28.73
N CYS A 6 -38.87 -15.01 -28.93
CA CYS A 6 -37.43 -14.81 -28.76
C CYS A 6 -37.10 -15.15 -27.31
N HIS A 7 -36.50 -16.31 -27.07
CA HIS A 7 -35.80 -16.57 -25.82
C HIS A 7 -34.61 -15.63 -25.77
N PHE A 8 -34.83 -14.44 -25.20
CA PHE A 8 -33.75 -13.61 -24.72
C PHE A 8 -33.13 -14.37 -23.55
N THR A 9 -32.14 -15.22 -23.85
CA THR A 9 -31.22 -15.73 -22.84
C THR A 9 -30.47 -14.51 -22.35
N GLY A 10 -30.97 -13.90 -21.26
CA GLY A 10 -30.25 -12.85 -20.57
C GLY A 10 -28.82 -13.30 -20.26
N PRO A 11 -27.91 -12.38 -19.94
CA PRO A 11 -26.54 -12.72 -19.62
C PRO A 11 -26.52 -13.87 -18.60
N LEU A 12 -25.82 -14.96 -18.95
CA LEU A 12 -25.53 -15.98 -17.95
C LEU A 12 -24.73 -15.32 -16.84
N LEU A 13 -25.03 -15.65 -15.59
CA LEU A 13 -24.30 -15.17 -14.41
C LEU A 13 -22.80 -15.40 -14.64
N ARG A 14 -22.06 -14.32 -14.93
CA ARG A 14 -20.62 -14.38 -15.16
C ARG A 14 -19.94 -13.80 -13.94
N ARG A 15 -18.97 -14.54 -13.40
CA ARG A 15 -18.19 -14.05 -12.28
C ARG A 15 -17.44 -12.79 -12.71
N MET A 16 -17.46 -11.79 -11.85
CA MET A 16 -16.68 -10.57 -12.01
C MET A 16 -15.19 -10.91 -12.08
N THR A 17 -14.45 -10.18 -12.93
CA THR A 17 -12.98 -10.25 -12.96
C THR A 17 -12.38 -9.77 -11.64
N ALA A 18 -11.11 -10.10 -11.39
CA ALA A 18 -10.41 -9.66 -10.18
C ALA A 18 -10.42 -8.13 -10.05
N GLU A 19 -10.19 -7.43 -11.16
CA GLU A 19 -10.21 -5.97 -11.27
C GLU A 19 -11.60 -5.41 -11.01
N GLN A 20 -12.65 -6.01 -11.58
CA GLN A 20 -14.03 -5.58 -11.34
C GLN A 20 -14.43 -5.77 -9.87
N LEU A 21 -14.09 -6.91 -9.26
CA LEU A 21 -14.37 -7.14 -7.83
C LEU A 21 -13.63 -6.13 -6.95
N TRP A 22 -12.35 -5.92 -7.24
CA TRP A 22 -11.52 -4.95 -6.53
C TRP A 22 -12.13 -3.55 -6.62
N ASP A 23 -12.43 -3.07 -7.84
CA ASP A 23 -12.99 -1.75 -8.06
C ASP A 23 -14.38 -1.59 -7.40
N SER A 24 -15.22 -2.65 -7.39
CA SER A 24 -16.47 -2.65 -6.63
C SER A 24 -16.24 -2.44 -5.13
N PHE A 25 -15.27 -3.14 -4.53
CA PHE A 25 -14.96 -2.96 -3.11
C PHE A 25 -14.40 -1.58 -2.79
N LEU A 26 -13.60 -0.99 -3.71
CA LEU A 26 -13.07 0.36 -3.51
C LEU A 26 -14.18 1.39 -3.34
N THR A 27 -15.30 1.27 -4.07
CA THR A 27 -16.42 2.21 -3.95
C THR A 27 -17.06 2.20 -2.54
N LEU A 28 -16.94 1.08 -1.83
CA LEU A 28 -17.44 0.94 -0.45
C LEU A 28 -16.50 1.59 0.58
N ILE A 29 -15.22 1.75 0.22
CA ILE A 29 -14.18 2.27 1.10
C ILE A 29 -13.98 3.77 0.84
N ASN A 30 -13.73 4.13 -0.42
CA ASN A 30 -13.39 5.47 -0.88
C ASN A 30 -14.52 6.02 -1.78
N PRO A 31 -15.11 7.19 -1.46
CA PRO A 31 -16.14 7.81 -2.30
C PRO A 31 -15.65 8.20 -3.70
N ASN A 32 -14.35 8.50 -3.85
CA ASN A 32 -13.77 8.97 -5.09
C ASN A 32 -12.57 8.08 -5.48
N PRO A 33 -12.80 6.84 -5.94
CA PRO A 33 -11.73 5.96 -6.42
C PRO A 33 -11.11 6.44 -7.74
N ASP A 34 -11.76 7.38 -8.41
CA ASP A 34 -11.36 7.91 -9.72
C ASP A 34 -10.47 9.15 -9.62
N MET A 35 -10.37 9.75 -8.43
CA MET A 35 -9.46 10.86 -8.21
C MET A 35 -8.05 10.32 -8.24
N LEU A 36 -7.32 10.67 -9.30
CA LEU A 36 -5.91 10.36 -9.48
C LEU A 36 -5.17 10.73 -8.19
N ASN A 37 -4.46 9.78 -7.61
CA ASN A 37 -3.53 10.08 -6.54
C ASN A 37 -2.34 10.84 -7.14
N MET A 38 -2.55 12.14 -7.38
CA MET A 38 -1.58 13.06 -7.99
C MET A 38 -0.27 12.99 -7.22
N THR A 39 -0.32 12.90 -5.89
CA THR A 39 0.86 12.81 -5.03
C THR A 39 1.69 11.54 -5.27
N ALA A 40 1.05 10.37 -5.41
CA ALA A 40 1.74 9.11 -5.66
C ALA A 40 2.28 9.02 -7.10
N ARG A 41 1.50 9.48 -8.08
CA ARG A 41 1.90 9.48 -9.50
C ARG A 41 3.03 10.47 -9.77
N GLU A 42 2.94 11.68 -9.24
CA GLU A 42 4.01 12.67 -9.32
C GLU A 42 5.25 12.23 -8.55
N TYR A 43 5.11 11.52 -7.41
CA TYR A 43 6.27 10.95 -6.71
C TYR A 43 6.99 9.88 -7.55
N LEU A 44 6.24 8.99 -8.19
CA LEU A 44 6.80 7.98 -9.10
C LEU A 44 7.40 8.62 -10.36
N GLU A 45 6.75 9.61 -10.94
CA GLU A 45 7.29 10.38 -12.07
C GLU A 45 8.52 11.19 -11.67
N GLN A 46 8.52 11.84 -10.50
CA GLN A 46 9.69 12.56 -9.97
C GLN A 46 10.84 11.61 -9.71
N ARG A 47 10.58 10.39 -9.22
CA ARG A 47 11.61 9.37 -9.03
C ARG A 47 12.13 8.85 -10.37
N ARG A 48 11.26 8.64 -11.35
CA ARG A 48 11.64 8.26 -12.72
C ARG A 48 12.49 9.35 -13.38
N LEU A 49 12.03 10.60 -13.34
CA LEU A 49 12.73 11.76 -13.88
C LEU A 49 14.03 12.03 -13.13
N ALA A 50 14.09 11.80 -11.82
CA ALA A 50 15.33 11.91 -11.04
C ALA A 50 16.32 10.83 -11.45
N VAL A 51 15.89 9.58 -11.64
CA VAL A 51 16.76 8.49 -12.14
C VAL A 51 17.25 8.81 -13.55
N GLU A 52 16.37 9.29 -14.44
CA GLU A 52 16.69 9.67 -15.82
C GLU A 52 17.64 10.88 -15.89
N LYS A 53 17.51 11.84 -14.97
CA LYS A 53 18.36 13.03 -14.89
C LYS A 53 19.69 12.79 -14.17
N VAL A 54 19.75 11.83 -13.24
CA VAL A 54 20.95 11.57 -12.42
C VAL A 54 21.96 10.68 -13.14
N ALA A 55 21.51 9.74 -14.02
CA ALA A 55 22.44 8.92 -14.78
C ALA A 55 21.78 8.30 -16.05
N ALA A 56 22.58 8.15 -17.11
CA ALA A 56 22.15 7.40 -18.29
C ALA A 56 21.86 5.93 -17.90
N PRO A 57 20.84 5.25 -18.48
CA PRO A 57 20.45 3.88 -18.11
C PRO A 57 21.60 2.86 -18.11
N ALA A 58 22.61 3.07 -18.96
CA ALA A 58 23.80 2.22 -19.04
C ALA A 58 24.77 2.42 -17.85
N GLU A 59 24.86 3.63 -17.28
CA GLU A 59 25.74 3.91 -16.13
C GLU A 59 25.12 3.43 -14.82
N THR A 60 23.80 3.53 -14.67
CA THR A 60 23.07 2.94 -13.52
C THR A 60 23.18 1.41 -13.55
N LEU A 61 22.99 0.75 -14.69
CA LEU A 61 23.18 -0.70 -14.81
C LEU A 61 24.61 -1.16 -14.48
N LYS A 62 25.64 -0.45 -14.96
CA LYS A 62 27.05 -0.73 -14.60
C LYS A 62 27.30 -0.60 -13.10
N SER A 63 26.68 0.37 -12.44
CA SER A 63 26.79 0.56 -10.99
C SER A 63 26.05 -0.50 -10.17
N ILE A 64 24.85 -0.92 -10.62
CA ILE A 64 24.12 -2.05 -10.02
C ILE A 64 24.99 -3.31 -10.14
N GLN A 65 25.62 -3.53 -11.28
CA GLN A 65 26.56 -4.65 -11.49
C GLN A 65 27.82 -4.53 -10.62
N ALA A 66 28.42 -3.34 -10.47
CA ALA A 66 29.59 -3.13 -9.61
C ALA A 66 29.27 -3.31 -8.12
N SER A 67 28.10 -2.83 -7.67
CA SER A 67 27.61 -3.08 -6.31
C SER A 67 27.32 -4.57 -6.10
N ALA A 68 26.65 -5.23 -7.06
CA ALA A 68 26.38 -6.66 -7.04
C ALA A 68 27.68 -7.49 -6.99
N LYS A 69 28.74 -7.10 -7.71
CA LYS A 69 30.06 -7.74 -7.62
C LYS A 69 30.68 -7.58 -6.24
N LYS A 70 30.65 -6.39 -5.63
CA LYS A 70 31.12 -6.18 -4.25
C LYS A 70 30.31 -6.98 -3.21
N TYR A 71 29.04 -7.26 -3.49
CA TYR A 71 28.21 -8.17 -2.68
C TYR A 71 28.53 -9.66 -2.91
N GLN A 72 28.93 -10.05 -4.12
CA GLN A 72 29.29 -11.43 -4.50
C GLN A 72 30.72 -11.81 -4.11
N GLU A 73 31.62 -10.84 -3.99
CA GLU A 73 33.04 -11.04 -3.65
C GLU A 73 33.29 -11.24 -2.14
N GLN A 74 32.28 -11.07 -1.28
CA GLN A 74 32.42 -11.41 0.14
C GLN A 74 32.27 -12.92 0.37
N PRO A 75 33.25 -13.57 1.02
CA PRO A 75 33.37 -15.03 1.09
C PRO A 75 32.24 -15.74 1.86
N GLU A 76 31.49 -15.02 2.69
CA GLU A 76 30.24 -15.49 3.29
C GLU A 76 29.11 -14.56 2.84
N GLY A 77 28.31 -15.00 1.87
CA GLY A 77 27.22 -14.21 1.32
C GLY A 77 26.19 -13.79 2.40
N VAL A 78 25.53 -12.66 2.17
CA VAL A 78 24.42 -12.17 3.04
C VAL A 78 23.36 -13.25 3.27
N GLU A 79 23.15 -14.13 2.30
CA GLU A 79 22.26 -15.28 2.37
C GLU A 79 22.72 -16.34 3.41
N ALA A 80 24.02 -16.60 3.51
CA ALA A 80 24.58 -17.50 4.52
C ALA A 80 24.46 -16.88 5.93
N MET A 81 24.73 -15.58 6.08
CA MET A 81 24.51 -14.87 7.35
C MET A 81 23.03 -14.82 7.77
N GLN A 82 22.12 -14.64 6.81
CA GLN A 82 20.67 -14.70 7.07
C GLN A 82 20.22 -16.10 7.50
N LYS A 83 20.78 -17.15 6.90
CA LYS A 83 20.52 -18.54 7.27
C LYS A 83 21.03 -18.84 8.68
N LEU A 84 22.26 -18.47 9.00
CA LEU A 84 22.84 -18.61 10.35
C LEU A 84 22.04 -17.81 11.40
N MET A 85 21.51 -16.64 11.04
CA MET A 85 20.63 -15.87 11.91
C MET A 85 19.28 -16.57 12.14
N ALA A 86 18.69 -17.17 11.11
CA ALA A 86 17.43 -17.90 11.22
C ALA A 86 17.60 -19.13 12.13
N GLU A 87 18.67 -19.90 11.93
CA GLU A 87 19.04 -21.05 12.78
C GLU A 87 19.26 -20.61 14.24
N ALA A 88 20.02 -19.53 14.47
CA ALA A 88 20.23 -19.00 15.83
C ALA A 88 18.93 -18.46 16.48
N ARG A 89 17.98 -17.93 15.69
CA ARG A 89 16.65 -17.52 16.19
C ARG A 89 15.79 -18.71 16.58
N ASP A 90 15.81 -19.77 15.78
CA ASP A 90 15.03 -20.98 16.05
C ASP A 90 15.57 -21.73 17.25
N GLU A 91 16.90 -21.78 17.42
CA GLU A 91 17.53 -22.26 18.65
C GLU A 91 17.16 -21.41 19.87
N ALA A 92 17.18 -20.08 19.76
CA ALA A 92 16.77 -19.20 20.85
C ALA A 92 15.31 -19.45 21.27
N LYS A 93 14.39 -19.60 20.31
CA LYS A 93 12.98 -19.95 20.58
C LYS A 93 12.85 -21.32 21.23
N LYS A 94 13.60 -22.32 20.77
CA LYS A 94 13.64 -23.67 21.34
C LYS A 94 14.05 -23.62 22.81
N TYR A 95 15.17 -22.97 23.14
CA TYR A 95 15.64 -22.85 24.53
C TYR A 95 14.75 -21.96 25.41
N GLN A 96 14.11 -20.92 24.87
CA GLN A 96 13.08 -20.14 25.57
C GLN A 96 11.85 -21.00 25.91
N SER A 97 11.40 -21.84 24.97
CA SER A 97 10.28 -22.75 25.20
C SER A 97 10.59 -23.82 26.25
N ILE A 98 11.83 -24.29 26.32
CA ILE A 98 12.32 -25.21 27.36
C ILE A 98 12.36 -24.50 28.71
N ALA A 99 12.90 -23.28 28.77
CA ALA A 99 12.95 -22.46 29.99
C ALA A 99 11.55 -22.10 30.53
N ALA A 100 10.53 -22.07 29.68
CA ALA A 100 9.14 -21.86 30.10
C ALA A 100 8.49 -23.09 30.74
N LYS A 101 8.96 -24.31 30.41
CA LYS A 101 8.37 -25.59 30.86
C LYS A 101 9.07 -26.19 32.09
N VAL A 102 10.30 -25.77 32.38
CA VAL A 102 11.15 -26.37 33.41
C VAL A 102 11.38 -25.38 34.57
N THR A 103 11.53 -25.89 35.80
CA THR A 103 11.80 -25.10 37.02
C THR A 103 13.16 -25.43 37.63
N GLY A 104 13.81 -24.47 38.31
CA GLY A 104 15.06 -24.71 39.05
C GLY A 104 16.34 -24.52 38.21
N PRO A 105 17.42 -25.32 38.43
CA PRO A 105 18.72 -25.12 37.79
C PRO A 105 18.69 -25.32 36.27
N GLU A 106 17.83 -26.21 35.78
CA GLU A 106 17.62 -26.46 34.34
C GLU A 106 16.99 -25.27 33.61
N LYS A 107 16.12 -24.51 34.28
CA LYS A 107 15.59 -23.24 33.77
C LYS A 107 16.70 -22.21 33.57
N LYS A 108 17.63 -22.11 34.54
CA LYS A 108 18.77 -21.20 34.45
C LYS A 108 19.66 -21.58 33.26
N ALA A 109 19.99 -22.86 33.10
CA ALA A 109 20.80 -23.35 31.98
C ALA A 109 20.13 -23.15 30.60
N ALA A 110 18.80 -23.33 30.50
CA ALA A 110 18.06 -23.06 29.27
C ALA A 110 17.98 -21.56 28.96
N SER A 111 17.85 -20.71 29.99
CA SER A 111 17.82 -19.25 29.82
C SER A 111 19.17 -18.67 29.42
N THR A 112 20.29 -19.22 29.91
CA THR A 112 21.64 -18.79 29.51
C THR A 112 21.92 -19.17 28.05
N ARG A 113 21.58 -20.39 27.63
CA ARG A 113 21.68 -20.79 26.21
C ARG A 113 20.81 -19.92 25.29
N ALA A 114 19.58 -19.60 25.71
CA ALA A 114 18.74 -18.68 24.96
C ALA A 114 19.36 -17.26 24.86
N ALA A 115 20.01 -16.78 25.93
CA ALA A 115 20.70 -15.49 25.91
C ALA A 115 21.92 -15.50 24.97
N GLU A 116 22.68 -16.58 24.94
CA GLU A 116 23.82 -16.77 24.02
C GLU A 116 23.37 -16.79 22.55
N CYS A 117 22.32 -17.54 22.21
CA CYS A 117 21.75 -17.55 20.86
C CYS A 117 21.24 -16.15 20.46
N ASN A 118 20.58 -15.43 21.37
CA ASN A 118 20.15 -14.05 21.13
C ASN A 118 21.32 -13.07 20.96
N ALA A 119 22.46 -13.29 21.65
CA ALA A 119 23.66 -12.50 21.47
C ALA A 119 24.28 -12.71 20.08
N LYS A 120 24.31 -13.96 19.59
CA LYS A 120 24.72 -14.30 18.21
C LYS A 120 23.81 -13.66 17.16
N VAL A 121 22.49 -13.68 17.37
CA VAL A 121 21.54 -12.98 16.49
C VAL A 121 21.83 -11.47 16.44
N LYS A 122 22.20 -10.86 17.57
CA LYS A 122 22.57 -9.43 17.61
C LYS A 122 23.88 -9.13 16.90
N SER A 123 24.91 -9.98 16.99
CA SER A 123 26.17 -9.78 16.27
C SER A 123 25.98 -9.89 14.76
N ILE A 124 25.30 -10.94 14.30
CA ILE A 124 25.02 -11.13 12.86
C ILE A 124 24.16 -9.97 12.31
N ASN A 125 23.18 -9.46 13.07
CA ASN A 125 22.42 -8.27 12.66
C ASN A 125 23.31 -7.03 12.49
N ARG A 126 24.29 -6.82 13.37
CA ARG A 126 25.22 -5.69 13.28
C ARG A 126 26.10 -5.80 12.05
N GLU A 127 26.60 -7.00 11.75
CA GLU A 127 27.41 -7.27 10.56
C GLU A 127 26.60 -7.04 9.28
N ILE A 128 25.39 -7.61 9.18
CA ILE A 128 24.49 -7.36 8.04
C ILE A 128 24.20 -5.85 7.87
N THR A 129 23.94 -5.13 8.97
CA THR A 129 23.68 -3.69 8.92
C THR A 129 24.92 -2.90 8.47
N ALA A 130 26.11 -3.27 8.95
CA ALA A 130 27.37 -2.65 8.54
C ALA A 130 27.64 -2.87 7.05
N LEU A 131 27.33 -4.06 6.53
CA LEU A 131 27.45 -4.37 5.09
C LEU A 131 26.50 -3.52 4.24
N TYR A 132 25.23 -3.39 4.65
CA TYR A 132 24.29 -2.50 3.97
C TYR A 132 24.73 -1.03 4.03
N SER A 133 25.28 -0.59 5.17
CA SER A 133 25.82 0.77 5.32
C SER A 133 27.00 1.04 4.39
N ASN A 134 27.96 0.10 4.32
CA ASN A 134 29.13 0.20 3.46
C ASN A 134 28.75 0.20 1.98
N ALA A 135 27.82 -0.65 1.58
CA ALA A 135 27.34 -0.69 0.21
C ALA A 135 26.57 0.58 -0.18
N ARG A 136 25.71 1.10 0.70
CA ARG A 136 25.05 2.40 0.48
C ARG A 136 26.06 3.53 0.37
N SER A 137 27.06 3.56 1.24
CA SER A 137 28.16 4.54 1.19
C SER A 137 28.89 4.47 -0.14
N THR A 138 29.22 3.26 -0.60
CA THR A 138 29.91 3.02 -1.87
C THR A 138 29.07 3.47 -3.07
N VAL A 139 27.78 3.15 -3.11
CA VAL A 139 26.87 3.63 -4.18
C VAL A 139 26.75 5.15 -4.14
N MET A 140 26.68 5.74 -2.94
CA MET A 140 26.59 7.19 -2.80
C MET A 140 27.86 7.90 -3.29
N THR A 141 29.05 7.37 -2.96
CA THR A 141 30.35 7.96 -3.32
C THR A 141 30.74 7.71 -4.78
N GLU A 142 30.49 6.51 -5.31
CA GLU A 142 30.92 6.14 -6.65
C GLU A 142 29.90 6.56 -7.73
N VAL A 143 28.63 6.74 -7.38
CA VAL A 143 27.55 6.92 -8.37
C VAL A 143 26.79 8.22 -8.15
N ILE A 144 26.23 8.41 -6.95
CA ILE A 144 25.28 9.51 -6.74
C ILE A 144 26.00 10.85 -6.67
N ILE A 145 27.10 10.95 -5.92
CA ILE A 145 27.88 12.20 -5.84
C ILE A 145 28.47 12.57 -7.21
N PRO A 146 29.14 11.67 -7.97
CA PRO A 146 29.64 12.00 -9.30
C PRO A 146 28.52 12.36 -10.29
N GLY A 147 27.38 11.66 -10.25
CA GLY A 147 26.21 11.98 -11.09
C GLY A 147 25.63 13.36 -10.77
N GLN A 148 25.51 13.69 -9.49
CA GLN A 148 25.06 15.02 -9.03
C GLN A 148 26.02 16.13 -9.44
N LYS A 149 27.34 15.89 -9.38
CA LYS A 149 28.35 16.87 -9.85
C LYS A 149 28.21 17.14 -11.35
N LYS A 150 28.11 16.08 -12.17
CA LYS A 150 27.89 16.21 -13.62
C LYS A 150 26.58 16.94 -13.94
N LEU A 151 25.50 16.65 -13.19
CA LEU A 151 24.22 17.32 -13.35
C LEU A 151 24.30 18.81 -12.97
N PHE A 152 24.98 19.13 -11.87
CA PHE A 152 25.21 20.51 -11.43
C PHE A 152 25.96 21.31 -12.50
N GLU A 153 27.03 20.77 -13.05
CA GLU A 153 27.81 21.41 -14.12
C GLU A 153 26.97 21.63 -15.38
N LYS A 154 26.13 20.65 -15.76
CA LYS A 154 25.25 20.75 -16.92
C LYS A 154 24.12 21.78 -16.75
N VAL A 155 23.56 21.89 -15.54
CA VAL A 155 22.43 22.81 -15.26
C VAL A 155 22.90 24.23 -15.00
N THR A 156 24.04 24.40 -14.32
CA THR A 156 24.52 25.73 -13.88
C THR A 156 25.63 26.31 -14.76
N GLY A 157 26.27 25.49 -15.61
CA GLY A 157 27.41 25.90 -16.43
C GLY A 157 28.68 26.21 -15.63
N LYS A 158 28.70 25.93 -14.33
CA LYS A 158 29.81 26.20 -13.41
C LYS A 158 30.39 24.88 -12.88
N PRO A 159 31.74 24.80 -12.69
CA PRO A 159 32.35 23.63 -12.08
C PRO A 159 31.86 23.43 -10.65
N PHE A 160 31.72 22.17 -10.23
CA PHE A 160 31.33 21.86 -8.86
C PHE A 160 32.50 22.12 -7.89
N GLU A 161 32.41 23.17 -7.07
CA GLU A 161 33.42 23.50 -6.05
C GLU A 161 33.07 22.92 -4.68
N THR A 162 34.01 22.23 -4.03
CA THR A 162 33.87 21.78 -2.64
C THR A 162 34.23 22.92 -1.69
N ILE A 163 33.25 23.56 -1.07
CA ILE A 163 33.50 24.63 -0.09
C ILE A 163 33.88 24.00 1.25
N ALA A 164 35.07 24.34 1.78
CA ALA A 164 35.49 23.97 3.13
C ALA A 164 34.59 24.68 4.18
N TYR A 165 34.27 23.99 5.27
CA TYR A 165 33.42 24.55 6.33
C TYR A 165 34.14 25.71 7.05
N GLU A 166 33.59 26.92 6.93
CA GLU A 166 34.04 28.10 7.66
C GLU A 166 32.97 28.51 8.70
N PRO A 167 33.29 28.56 10.00
CA PRO A 167 32.30 28.72 11.06
C PRO A 167 31.52 30.05 11.07
N ASN A 168 31.97 31.09 10.35
CA ASN A 168 31.34 32.43 10.36
C ASN A 168 30.98 32.98 8.96
N ARG A 169 30.79 32.11 7.96
CA ARG A 169 30.44 32.55 6.61
C ARG A 169 28.98 33.01 6.52
N LYS A 170 28.75 34.26 6.10
CA LYS A 170 27.41 34.87 5.93
C LYS A 170 26.70 34.49 4.62
N VAL A 171 27.35 33.71 3.75
CA VAL A 171 26.78 33.26 2.47
C VAL A 171 26.28 31.83 2.64
N PRO A 172 25.04 31.50 2.23
CA PRO A 172 24.51 30.15 2.40
C PRO A 172 25.40 29.11 1.73
N ILE A 173 25.66 28.01 2.45
CA ILE A 173 26.49 26.89 1.99
C ILE A 173 25.85 26.33 0.71
N GLN A 174 26.57 26.34 -0.41
CA GLN A 174 26.25 25.48 -1.55
C GLN A 174 26.63 24.04 -1.16
N ALA A 175 25.80 23.42 -0.32
CA ALA A 175 25.98 22.04 0.07
C ALA A 175 25.49 21.14 -1.08
N ALA A 176 26.26 20.11 -1.42
CA ALA A 176 25.67 18.95 -2.08
C ALA A 176 24.45 18.50 -1.24
N PRO A 177 23.31 18.15 -1.87
CA PRO A 177 22.16 17.68 -1.12
C PRO A 177 22.58 16.41 -0.38
N SER A 178 22.83 16.53 0.92
CA SER A 178 23.05 15.37 1.78
C SER A 178 21.79 14.51 1.74
N ALA A 179 21.92 13.20 1.88
CA ALA A 179 20.77 12.29 1.88
C ALA A 179 19.71 12.63 2.95
N GLY A 180 20.04 13.48 3.94
CA GLY A 180 19.09 14.07 4.89
C GLY A 180 18.16 15.15 4.32
N MET A 181 18.49 15.76 3.17
CA MET A 181 17.64 16.75 2.49
C MET A 181 16.58 16.13 1.56
N GLN A 182 16.57 14.81 1.34
CA GLN A 182 15.42 14.16 0.68
C GLN A 182 14.16 14.15 1.58
N ALA A 183 14.33 14.28 2.90
CA ALA A 183 13.22 14.45 3.83
C ALA A 183 12.80 15.92 4.02
N ALA A 184 13.72 16.88 3.83
CA ALA A 184 13.45 18.32 4.00
C ALA A 184 13.08 19.05 2.70
N GLY A 185 13.49 18.54 1.53
CA GLY A 185 13.10 19.06 0.21
C GLY A 185 11.63 18.79 -0.16
N ALA A 186 10.90 18.06 0.69
CA ALA A 186 9.44 17.97 0.62
C ALA A 186 8.74 19.16 1.31
N ALA A 187 9.46 20.01 2.05
CA ALA A 187 8.88 21.06 2.87
C ALA A 187 9.09 22.49 2.35
N ASN A 188 10.07 22.73 1.47
CA ASN A 188 10.34 24.08 0.95
C ASN A 188 10.30 24.07 -0.58
N ASP A 189 9.10 24.39 -1.10
CA ASP A 189 8.84 24.73 -2.50
C ASP A 189 9.63 25.98 -2.89
N GLU A 190 10.80 25.82 -3.51
CA GLU A 190 11.42 26.87 -4.33
C GLU A 190 12.50 26.22 -5.21
N HIS A 191 12.07 25.58 -6.31
CA HIS A 191 12.97 25.28 -7.42
C HIS A 191 12.40 25.91 -8.69
N THR A 192 13.19 26.83 -9.25
CA THR A 192 12.97 27.42 -10.57
C THR A 192 12.84 26.32 -11.62
N MET A 193 11.62 26.11 -12.10
CA MET A 193 11.28 25.13 -13.12
C MET A 193 11.78 25.60 -14.48
N ALA A 194 12.48 24.73 -15.21
CA ALA A 194 12.76 24.92 -16.62
C ALA A 194 11.45 24.86 -17.45
N PRO A 195 11.32 25.66 -18.52
CA PRO A 195 10.07 25.81 -19.26
C PRO A 195 9.86 24.60 -20.17
N GLY A 196 8.77 23.86 -19.96
CA GLY A 196 8.41 22.71 -20.80
C GLY A 196 7.08 22.07 -20.38
N ASP A 197 6.16 22.07 -21.33
CA ASP A 197 4.85 21.42 -21.39
C ASP A 197 3.70 22.07 -20.61
N GLY A 198 2.84 22.76 -21.37
CA GLY A 198 1.61 23.44 -20.95
C GLY A 198 0.48 22.51 -20.49
N LYS A 199 0.78 21.61 -19.56
CA LYS A 199 -0.23 21.01 -18.68
C LYS A 199 -0.31 21.90 -17.44
N ILE A 200 -1.52 22.28 -17.05
CA ILE A 200 -1.77 23.03 -15.81
C ILE A 200 -1.26 22.16 -14.66
N LYS A 201 -0.06 22.47 -14.15
CA LYS A 201 0.52 21.83 -12.97
C LYS A 201 -0.05 22.55 -11.76
N THR A 202 -1.15 22.03 -11.20
CA THR A 202 -1.59 22.42 -9.86
C THR A 202 -0.43 22.23 -8.90
N THR A 203 -0.11 23.24 -8.10
CA THR A 203 0.94 23.11 -7.09
C THR A 203 0.52 22.09 -6.02
N LYS A 204 1.47 21.44 -5.33
CA LYS A 204 1.17 20.45 -4.27
C LYS A 204 0.28 21.03 -3.18
N ALA A 205 0.45 22.32 -2.89
CA ALA A 205 -0.38 23.06 -1.94
C ALA A 205 -1.83 23.20 -2.42
N GLU A 206 -2.06 23.59 -3.68
CA GLU A 206 -3.41 23.74 -4.24
C GLU A 206 -4.18 22.42 -4.30
N ALA A 207 -3.50 21.32 -4.66
CA ALA A 207 -4.11 19.99 -4.67
C ALA A 207 -4.48 19.51 -3.26
N ALA A 208 -3.58 19.68 -2.28
CA ALA A 208 -3.85 19.34 -0.90
C ALA A 208 -4.97 20.20 -0.28
N GLU A 209 -5.03 21.49 -0.62
CA GLU A 209 -6.12 22.38 -0.20
C GLU A 209 -7.46 21.96 -0.81
N ALA A 210 -7.49 21.57 -2.08
CA ALA A 210 -8.68 21.05 -2.74
C ALA A 210 -9.18 19.75 -2.11
N GLU A 211 -8.27 18.82 -1.79
CA GLU A 211 -8.60 17.57 -1.08
C GLU A 211 -9.16 17.83 0.32
N ILE A 212 -8.51 18.70 1.09
CA ILE A 212 -8.97 19.07 2.44
C ILE A 212 -10.35 19.75 2.37
N LYS A 213 -10.56 20.62 1.37
CA LYS A 213 -11.86 21.27 1.15
C LYS A 213 -12.93 20.23 0.84
N ALA A 214 -12.67 19.30 -0.08
CA ALA A 214 -13.60 18.23 -0.43
C ALA A 214 -13.94 17.36 0.80
N TRP A 215 -12.95 16.94 1.59
CA TRP A 215 -13.20 16.19 2.82
C TRP A 215 -13.97 17.01 3.86
N SER A 216 -13.75 18.32 3.93
CA SER A 216 -14.50 19.18 4.86
C SER A 216 -15.97 19.31 4.45
N GLU A 217 -16.26 19.44 3.16
CA GLU A 217 -17.62 19.46 2.60
C GLU A 217 -18.33 18.13 2.85
N GLU A 218 -17.62 17.02 2.64
CA GLU A 218 -18.12 15.68 2.89
C GLU A 218 -18.40 15.44 4.39
N ALA A 219 -17.48 15.84 5.27
CA ALA A 219 -17.67 15.76 6.72
C ALA A 219 -18.87 16.59 7.20
N MET A 220 -19.12 17.74 6.57
CA MET A 220 -20.31 18.54 6.80
C MET A 220 -21.57 17.84 6.30
N TYR A 221 -21.52 17.25 5.10
CA TYR A 221 -22.63 16.48 4.55
C TYR A 221 -23.06 15.35 5.49
N TYR A 222 -22.10 14.56 6.01
CA TYR A 222 -22.36 13.47 6.97
C TYR A 222 -22.53 13.90 8.43
N ALA A 223 -22.56 15.21 8.70
CA ALA A 223 -22.70 15.78 10.05
C ALA A 223 -21.68 15.23 11.06
N ILE A 224 -20.44 14.97 10.63
CA ILE A 224 -19.37 14.47 11.49
C ILE A 224 -18.95 15.59 12.46
N PRO A 225 -18.90 15.34 13.78
CA PRO A 225 -18.49 16.35 14.75
C PRO A 225 -17.09 16.90 14.44
N ARG A 226 -16.91 18.23 14.54
CA ARG A 226 -15.61 18.89 14.29
C ARG A 226 -14.44 18.30 15.09
N LYS A 227 -14.69 17.78 16.30
CA LYS A 227 -13.69 17.10 17.12
C LYS A 227 -13.11 15.84 16.46
N GLN A 228 -13.87 15.20 15.57
CA GLN A 228 -13.49 13.96 14.88
C GLN A 228 -12.85 14.23 13.51
N TRP A 229 -12.89 15.46 13.00
CA TRP A 229 -12.38 15.80 11.66
C TRP A 229 -10.92 15.40 11.46
N ARG A 230 -10.06 15.57 12.48
CA ARG A 230 -8.66 15.15 12.40
C ARG A 230 -8.52 13.64 12.13
N ASN A 231 -9.32 12.83 12.80
CA ASN A 231 -9.27 11.37 12.64
C ASN A 231 -9.89 10.95 11.30
N TYR A 232 -10.97 11.62 10.89
CA TYR A 232 -11.62 11.43 9.61
C TYR A 232 -10.69 11.76 8.43
N PHE A 233 -10.05 12.94 8.42
CA PHE A 233 -9.09 13.33 7.39
C PHE A 233 -7.89 12.38 7.33
N ARG A 234 -7.40 11.92 8.49
CA ARG A 234 -6.34 10.90 8.51
C ARG A 234 -6.81 9.57 7.91
N SER A 235 -8.07 9.17 8.13
CA SER A 235 -8.63 7.95 7.52
C SER A 235 -8.78 8.12 6.01
N ARG A 236 -9.36 9.24 5.55
CA ARG A 236 -9.51 9.57 4.12
C ARG A 236 -8.18 9.64 3.38
N ALA A 237 -7.17 10.31 3.97
CA ALA A 237 -5.82 10.35 3.42
C ALA A 237 -5.23 8.93 3.28
N ARG A 238 -5.35 8.09 4.31
CA ARG A 238 -4.90 6.68 4.24
C ARG A 238 -5.64 5.90 3.15
N GLN A 239 -6.97 6.04 3.08
CA GLN A 239 -7.79 5.36 2.09
C GLN A 239 -7.38 5.74 0.67
N SER A 240 -7.24 7.04 0.38
CA SER A 240 -6.80 7.53 -0.94
C SER A 240 -5.38 7.09 -1.34
N GLN A 241 -4.50 6.83 -0.37
CA GLN A 241 -3.13 6.38 -0.62
C GLN A 241 -3.00 4.87 -0.80
N GLN A 242 -3.80 4.09 -0.07
CA GLN A 242 -3.66 2.63 -0.01
C GLN A 242 -4.64 1.90 -0.93
N TRP A 243 -5.83 2.47 -1.15
CA TRP A 243 -6.94 1.84 -1.86
C TRP A 243 -7.13 2.52 -3.22
N LEU A 244 -6.24 2.16 -4.15
CA LEU A 244 -6.18 2.67 -5.52
C LEU A 244 -6.98 1.78 -6.47
N ARG A 245 -7.50 2.36 -7.55
CA ARG A 245 -8.19 1.60 -8.63
C ARG A 245 -7.27 0.51 -9.18
N ALA A 246 -7.82 -0.62 -9.63
CA ALA A 246 -7.05 -1.72 -10.21
C ALA A 246 -6.12 -1.26 -11.36
N ALA A 247 -6.56 -0.27 -12.14
CA ALA A 247 -5.80 0.31 -13.26
C ALA A 247 -4.58 1.14 -12.84
N GLU A 248 -4.54 1.62 -11.59
CA GLU A 248 -3.43 2.41 -11.04
C GLU A 248 -2.39 1.55 -10.32
N ILE A 249 -2.76 0.31 -9.99
CA ILE A 249 -1.87 -0.67 -9.36
C ILE A 249 -0.95 -1.27 -10.42
N GLU A 250 0.32 -1.44 -10.07
CA GLU A 250 1.30 -2.13 -10.91
C GLU A 250 0.79 -3.52 -11.29
N SER A 251 0.77 -3.79 -12.59
CA SER A 251 0.28 -5.06 -13.13
C SER A 251 1.46 -5.89 -13.67
N PRO A 252 1.66 -7.14 -13.23
CA PRO A 252 0.83 -7.88 -12.26
C PRO A 252 1.05 -7.45 -10.82
N ALA A 253 -0.01 -7.49 -10.01
CA ALA A 253 0.06 -7.11 -8.60
C ALA A 253 1.06 -8.00 -7.82
N PRO A 254 1.62 -7.49 -6.71
CA PRO A 254 2.48 -8.27 -5.83
C PRO A 254 1.81 -9.55 -5.32
N ARG A 255 2.61 -10.56 -4.96
CA ARG A 255 2.09 -11.80 -4.34
C ARG A 255 1.35 -11.48 -3.02
N GLY A 256 0.22 -12.14 -2.78
CA GLY A 256 -0.65 -11.87 -1.63
C GLY A 256 -1.60 -10.69 -1.80
N HIS A 257 -1.50 -9.91 -2.89
CA HIS A 257 -2.49 -8.88 -3.21
C HIS A 257 -3.79 -9.51 -3.69
N PHE A 258 -4.94 -8.89 -3.37
CA PHE A 258 -6.27 -9.35 -3.77
C PHE A 258 -6.35 -9.67 -5.26
N LEU A 259 -5.94 -8.74 -6.12
CA LEU A 259 -5.95 -8.91 -7.58
C LEU A 259 -5.27 -10.21 -8.03
N ARG A 260 -4.11 -10.54 -7.44
CA ARG A 260 -3.33 -11.72 -7.82
C ARG A 260 -4.01 -13.02 -7.38
N GLU A 261 -4.49 -13.07 -6.13
CA GLU A 261 -5.20 -14.24 -5.60
C GLU A 261 -6.55 -14.48 -6.29
N PHE A 262 -7.17 -13.41 -6.77
CA PHE A 262 -8.42 -13.46 -7.54
C PHE A 262 -8.24 -13.75 -9.03
N GLY A 263 -7.01 -14.05 -9.47
CA GLY A 263 -6.71 -14.52 -10.82
C GLY A 263 -6.49 -13.41 -11.84
N GLN A 264 -5.99 -12.24 -11.43
CA GLN A 264 -5.44 -11.25 -12.35
C GLN A 264 -4.40 -11.88 -13.29
N SER A 265 -4.44 -11.48 -14.57
CA SER A 265 -3.45 -11.90 -15.55
C SER A 265 -2.04 -11.47 -15.17
N ASP A 266 -1.08 -12.38 -15.28
CA ASP A 266 0.35 -12.09 -15.16
C ASP A 266 0.91 -11.25 -16.31
N ARG A 267 0.13 -11.06 -17.38
CA ARG A 267 0.49 -10.37 -18.63
C ARG A 267 1.68 -10.99 -19.36
N GLU A 268 2.02 -12.25 -19.07
CA GLU A 268 3.04 -12.99 -19.82
C GLU A 268 2.43 -13.70 -21.04
N PHE A 269 1.20 -14.19 -20.90
CA PHE A 269 0.45 -14.88 -21.95
C PHE A 269 -0.91 -14.22 -22.18
N ILE A 270 -1.40 -14.33 -23.41
CA ILE A 270 -2.75 -13.88 -23.79
C ILE A 270 -3.79 -14.69 -23.01
N GLU A 271 -4.80 -14.01 -22.45
CA GLU A 271 -5.91 -14.61 -21.70
C GLU A 271 -5.52 -15.43 -20.46
N ASN A 272 -4.36 -15.19 -19.85
CA ASN A 272 -3.93 -15.89 -18.65
C ASN A 272 -4.54 -15.36 -17.33
N SER A 273 -5.78 -14.87 -17.38
CA SER A 273 -6.57 -14.51 -16.19
C SER A 273 -7.46 -15.68 -15.78
N ASN A 274 -7.62 -15.94 -14.49
CA ASN A 274 -8.46 -17.02 -13.99
C ASN A 274 -9.69 -16.49 -13.25
N SER A 275 -10.89 -16.82 -13.73
CA SER A 275 -12.16 -16.51 -13.06
C SER A 275 -12.72 -17.67 -12.22
N GLU A 276 -12.07 -18.82 -12.18
CA GLU A 276 -12.50 -19.98 -11.41
C GLU A 276 -12.45 -19.73 -9.90
N ALA A 277 -13.42 -20.29 -9.19
CA ALA A 277 -13.49 -20.19 -7.74
C ALA A 277 -12.41 -21.06 -7.10
N SER A 278 -11.62 -20.47 -6.20
CA SER A 278 -10.61 -21.20 -5.45
C SER A 278 -10.85 -21.07 -3.93
N VAL A 279 -10.44 -22.10 -3.18
CA VAL A 279 -10.51 -22.06 -1.71
C VAL A 279 -9.70 -20.89 -1.13
N PRO A 280 -8.49 -20.56 -1.62
CA PRO A 280 -7.77 -19.36 -1.19
C PRO A 280 -8.54 -18.06 -1.37
N GLN A 281 -9.31 -17.89 -2.46
CA GLN A 281 -10.14 -16.69 -2.66
C GLN A 281 -11.23 -16.57 -1.61
N ALA A 282 -11.90 -17.68 -1.28
CA ALA A 282 -12.91 -17.68 -0.21
C ALA A 282 -12.27 -17.35 1.15
N LEU A 283 -11.10 -17.93 1.46
CA LEU A 283 -10.37 -17.62 2.70
C LEU A 283 -9.89 -16.17 2.74
N LEU A 284 -9.52 -15.57 1.61
CA LEU A 284 -9.15 -14.16 1.52
C LEU A 284 -10.35 -13.24 1.74
N LEU A 285 -11.56 -13.60 1.28
CA LEU A 285 -12.76 -12.84 1.59
C LEU A 285 -13.14 -12.92 3.06
N MET A 286 -12.92 -14.07 3.70
CA MET A 286 -13.26 -14.26 5.12
C MET A 286 -12.24 -13.63 6.07
N ASN A 287 -10.94 -13.69 5.73
CA ASN A 287 -9.84 -13.32 6.64
C ASN A 287 -8.94 -12.20 6.13
N GLY A 288 -9.18 -11.68 4.92
CA GLY A 288 -8.32 -10.67 4.30
C GLY A 288 -8.47 -9.29 4.91
N GLU A 289 -7.53 -8.41 4.58
CA GLU A 289 -7.49 -7.02 5.07
C GLU A 289 -8.59 -6.12 4.50
N LEU A 290 -9.34 -6.62 3.51
CA LEU A 290 -10.38 -5.88 2.81
C LEU A 290 -11.58 -5.54 3.72
N LEU A 291 -12.12 -6.55 4.41
CA LEU A 291 -13.32 -6.38 5.22
C LEU A 291 -13.16 -5.32 6.31
N PRO A 292 -12.08 -5.31 7.13
CA PRO A 292 -11.86 -4.26 8.12
C PRO A 292 -11.88 -2.84 7.57
N GLN A 293 -11.54 -2.65 6.29
CA GLN A 293 -11.51 -1.34 5.63
C GLN A 293 -12.90 -0.96 5.11
N ILE A 294 -13.68 -1.94 4.64
CA ILE A 294 -15.08 -1.75 4.27
C ILE A 294 -15.93 -1.41 5.49
N VAL A 295 -15.68 -2.05 6.65
CA VAL A 295 -16.41 -1.79 7.90
C VAL A 295 -15.78 -0.69 8.77
N ASP A 296 -14.72 -0.01 8.31
CA ASP A 296 -14.12 1.10 9.07
C ASP A 296 -15.17 2.18 9.33
N ARG A 297 -15.06 2.86 10.48
CA ARG A 297 -16.02 3.89 10.90
C ARG A 297 -16.22 4.99 9.87
N TYR A 298 -15.17 5.29 9.11
CA TYR A 298 -15.15 6.33 8.09
C TYR A 298 -15.13 5.74 6.68
N SER A 299 -15.46 4.47 6.47
CA SER A 299 -15.67 3.94 5.12
C SER A 299 -16.91 4.59 4.48
N GLN A 300 -16.95 4.63 3.15
CA GLN A 300 -18.08 5.22 2.45
C GLN A 300 -19.40 4.50 2.77
N LEU A 301 -19.35 3.18 2.89
CA LEU A 301 -20.50 2.36 3.29
C LEU A 301 -20.96 2.72 4.71
N MET A 302 -20.06 2.76 5.69
CA MET A 302 -20.45 3.00 7.08
C MET A 302 -20.97 4.41 7.32
N LEU A 303 -20.48 5.40 6.57
CA LEU A 303 -21.03 6.75 6.59
C LEU A 303 -22.43 6.82 5.97
N ALA A 304 -22.69 6.07 4.91
CA ALA A 304 -24.03 5.97 4.32
C ALA A 304 -25.02 5.31 5.29
N VAL A 305 -24.62 4.19 5.91
CA VAL A 305 -25.44 3.47 6.89
C VAL A 305 -25.63 4.28 8.18
N GLY A 306 -24.62 5.05 8.60
CA GLY A 306 -24.69 5.89 9.79
C GLY A 306 -25.73 7.01 9.72
N ARG A 307 -26.25 7.35 8.53
CA ARG A 307 -27.35 8.32 8.35
C ARG A 307 -28.73 7.70 8.56
N ALA A 308 -28.86 6.40 8.37
CA ALA A 308 -30.15 5.72 8.50
C ALA A 308 -30.61 5.74 9.97
N ARG A 309 -31.87 6.11 10.19
CA ARG A 309 -32.42 6.32 11.53
C ARG A 309 -33.01 5.05 12.10
N SER A 310 -33.54 4.18 11.25
CA SER A 310 -34.18 2.92 11.65
C SER A 310 -33.33 1.69 11.31
N ALA A 311 -33.67 0.54 11.91
CA ALA A 311 -33.06 -0.73 11.55
C ALA A 311 -33.35 -1.10 10.09
N ASP A 312 -34.57 -0.88 9.63
CA ASP A 312 -34.98 -1.18 8.25
C ASP A 312 -34.28 -0.29 7.23
N GLU A 313 -34.16 1.01 7.50
CA GLU A 313 -33.41 1.94 6.64
C GLU A 313 -31.92 1.56 6.56
N ARG A 314 -31.35 1.03 7.65
CA ARG A 314 -29.97 0.54 7.65
C ARG A 314 -29.82 -0.66 6.74
N ILE A 315 -30.75 -1.62 6.79
CA ILE A 315 -30.76 -2.77 5.88
C ILE A 315 -30.89 -2.29 4.43
N ASP A 316 -31.82 -1.37 4.15
CA ASP A 316 -32.00 -0.80 2.82
C ASP A 316 -30.73 -0.11 2.30
N ALA A 317 -30.06 0.69 3.16
CA ALA A 317 -28.82 1.35 2.81
C ALA A 317 -27.68 0.36 2.52
N VAL A 318 -27.54 -0.71 3.32
CA VAL A 318 -26.52 -1.75 3.10
C VAL A 318 -26.77 -2.50 1.79
N TYR A 319 -28.01 -2.91 1.52
CA TYR A 319 -28.36 -3.61 0.28
C TYR A 319 -28.16 -2.72 -0.95
N MET A 320 -28.52 -1.44 -0.86
CA MET A 320 -28.25 -0.47 -1.93
C MET A 320 -26.76 -0.25 -2.14
N ALA A 321 -25.95 -0.19 -1.09
CA ALA A 321 -24.51 0.00 -1.22
C ALA A 321 -23.80 -1.23 -1.79
N VAL A 322 -24.15 -2.44 -1.33
CA VAL A 322 -23.43 -3.67 -1.67
C VAL A 322 -23.98 -4.34 -2.93
N LEU A 323 -25.30 -4.38 -3.10
CA LEU A 323 -25.97 -5.10 -4.19
C LEU A 323 -26.67 -4.16 -5.18
N SER A 324 -26.56 -2.83 -5.01
CA SER A 324 -27.17 -1.82 -5.90
C SER A 324 -28.69 -2.00 -6.10
N ARG A 325 -29.38 -2.62 -5.13
CA ARG A 325 -30.83 -2.87 -5.18
C ARG A 325 -31.46 -2.81 -3.81
N ILE A 326 -32.77 -2.62 -3.78
CA ILE A 326 -33.57 -2.67 -2.56
C ILE A 326 -33.77 -4.15 -2.17
N PRO A 327 -33.68 -4.50 -0.87
CA PRO A 327 -33.95 -5.86 -0.41
C PRO A 327 -35.41 -6.22 -0.62
N THR A 328 -35.65 -7.48 -0.98
CA THR A 328 -37.02 -8.02 -1.08
C THR A 328 -37.63 -8.22 0.32
N ALA A 329 -38.97 -8.29 0.42
CA ALA A 329 -39.65 -8.52 1.70
C ALA A 329 -39.13 -9.78 2.43
N ARG A 330 -38.88 -10.86 1.68
CA ARG A 330 -38.32 -12.11 2.24
C ARG A 330 -36.91 -11.93 2.78
N GLU A 331 -36.08 -11.14 2.10
CA GLU A 331 -34.70 -10.86 2.54
C GLU A 331 -34.69 -9.96 3.78
N LYS A 332 -35.60 -8.98 3.86
CA LYS A 332 -35.80 -8.17 5.08
C LYS A 332 -36.19 -9.05 6.26
N ASP A 333 -37.18 -9.92 6.09
CA ASP A 333 -37.62 -10.85 7.14
C ASP A 333 -36.49 -11.77 7.60
N LEU A 334 -35.66 -12.26 6.66
CA LEU A 334 -34.52 -13.11 6.97
C LEU A 334 -33.44 -12.35 7.74
N CYS A 335 -33.17 -11.09 7.39
CA CYS A 335 -32.23 -10.24 8.11
C CYS A 335 -32.70 -9.97 9.55
N LEU A 336 -34.00 -9.72 9.75
CA LEU A 336 -34.59 -9.54 11.07
C LEU A 336 -34.49 -10.83 11.92
N GLN A 337 -34.84 -11.98 11.34
CA GLN A 337 -34.67 -13.28 12.01
C GLN A 337 -33.21 -13.63 12.31
N ALA A 338 -32.26 -13.16 11.49
CA ALA A 338 -30.83 -13.35 11.72
C ALA A 338 -30.33 -12.50 12.89
N GLN A 339 -30.89 -11.30 13.12
CA GLN A 339 -30.60 -10.48 14.29
C GLN A 339 -30.99 -11.21 15.59
N ASP A 340 -32.16 -11.87 15.60
CA ASP A 340 -32.63 -12.66 16.75
C ASP A 340 -31.73 -13.88 17.05
N LYS A 341 -30.99 -14.38 16.05
CA LYS A 341 -30.06 -15.51 16.16
C LYS A 341 -28.62 -15.11 16.49
N GLY A 342 -28.35 -13.82 16.71
CA GLY A 342 -27.05 -13.32 17.16
C GLY A 342 -26.26 -12.51 16.13
N LEU A 343 -26.73 -12.35 14.88
CA LEU A 343 -26.16 -11.36 13.93
C LEU A 343 -26.67 -9.95 14.28
N THR A 344 -26.24 -9.46 15.44
CA THR A 344 -26.75 -8.20 16.00
C THR A 344 -26.06 -6.97 15.41
N THR A 345 -24.91 -7.14 14.75
CA THR A 345 -24.11 -6.04 14.22
C THR A 345 -24.36 -5.84 12.73
N VAL A 346 -24.20 -4.59 12.26
CA VAL A 346 -24.33 -4.27 10.82
C VAL A 346 -23.15 -4.88 10.06
N GLU A 347 -22.01 -4.98 10.71
CA GLU A 347 -20.78 -5.60 10.24
C GLU A 347 -21.00 -7.08 9.86
N ASP A 348 -21.75 -7.84 10.65
CA ASP A 348 -22.09 -9.23 10.34
C ASP A 348 -22.98 -9.34 9.09
N LEU A 349 -23.91 -8.39 8.90
CA LEU A 349 -24.74 -8.33 7.70
C LEU A 349 -23.90 -8.01 6.45
N ILE A 350 -23.00 -7.02 6.54
CA ILE A 350 -22.07 -6.66 5.47
C ILE A 350 -21.18 -7.86 5.11
N TYR A 351 -20.65 -8.55 6.12
CA TYR A 351 -19.86 -9.76 5.97
C TYR A 351 -20.64 -10.84 5.21
N ALA A 352 -21.89 -11.09 5.61
CA ALA A 352 -22.73 -12.09 4.96
C ALA A 352 -22.99 -11.73 3.49
N LEU A 353 -23.31 -10.47 3.19
CA LEU A 353 -23.64 -10.00 1.84
C LEU A 353 -22.45 -10.07 0.88
N ILE A 354 -21.26 -9.65 1.32
CA ILE A 354 -20.03 -9.69 0.51
C ILE A 354 -19.63 -11.14 0.18
N ASN A 355 -19.82 -12.06 1.12
CA ASN A 355 -19.51 -13.47 0.91
C ASN A 355 -20.61 -14.22 0.13
N THR A 356 -21.73 -13.58 -0.23
CA THR A 356 -22.75 -14.22 -1.05
C THR A 356 -22.34 -14.31 -2.52
N ARG A 357 -22.93 -15.29 -3.23
CA ARG A 357 -22.78 -15.39 -4.68
C ARG A 357 -23.30 -14.15 -5.40
N GLN A 358 -24.37 -13.52 -4.91
CA GLN A 358 -24.98 -12.37 -5.60
C GLN A 358 -23.99 -11.21 -5.80
N PHE A 359 -23.07 -11.00 -4.86
CA PHE A 359 -22.05 -9.97 -4.97
C PHE A 359 -20.97 -10.31 -6.02
N ILE A 360 -20.68 -11.60 -6.21
CA ILE A 360 -19.54 -12.08 -7.01
C ILE A 360 -19.86 -12.15 -8.52
N PHE A 361 -21.14 -12.20 -8.88
CA PHE A 361 -21.59 -12.38 -10.27
C PHE A 361 -22.17 -11.07 -10.82
N ASN A 362 -21.76 -10.72 -12.04
CA ASN A 362 -22.48 -9.75 -12.86
C ASN A 362 -23.79 -10.39 -13.32
N GLN A 363 -24.91 -9.72 -13.04
CA GLN A 363 -26.26 -10.15 -13.40
C GLN A 363 -26.73 -9.51 -14.70
#